data_AF-A0A9X6YMB3-F1
#
_entry.id   AF-A0A9X6YMB3-F1
#
_cell.length_a   1.000
_cell.length_b   1.000
_cell.length_c   1.000
_cell.angle_alpha   90.00
_cell.angle_beta   90.00
_cell.angle_gamma   90.00
#
_symmetry.space_group_name_H-M   'P 1'
#
loop_
_entity.id
_entity.type
_entity.pdbx_description
1 polymer ?
#
loop_
_entity_poly.entity_id
_entity_poly.type
_entity_poly.pdbx_seq_one_letter_code
_entity_poly.pdbx_strand_id
1 'polypeptide(L)'
;MLFDSQIEKQLVDIGFDRMTMEEKNQLITTLARKEGAVLSRITDEYILNHHKKLKSAILSEKCDEVIVTGFKSTNGHTYRMKGDDQINFIGQAHELIFFDKETETVLWLTEDADYVIHPREEWLNQVYREAFMHKKAQLFKYSERKKKIADAKTHSEIVAVTWDEPPKKEEKKEVTLEKVGDGTVE
;
A
#
# COMPACT_ATOMS: atom_id res chain seq x y z
N MET A 1 -7.51 17.44 -1.65
CA MET A 1 -6.19 17.43 -0.98
C MET A 1 -6.36 16.71 0.34
N LEU A 2 -5.50 15.75 0.64
CA LEU A 2 -5.61 14.94 1.87
C LEU A 2 -5.14 15.71 3.13
N PHE A 3 -4.29 16.72 2.93
CA PHE A 3 -3.88 17.67 3.97
C PHE A 3 -4.55 19.01 3.73
N ASP A 4 -5.08 19.61 4.80
CA ASP A 4 -5.65 20.96 4.75
C ASP A 4 -4.57 22.03 5.02
N SER A 5 -3.38 21.60 5.44
CA SER A 5 -2.26 22.47 5.76
C SER A 5 -0.90 21.77 5.61
N GLN A 6 0.15 22.57 5.39
CA GLN A 6 1.53 22.08 5.37
C GLN A 6 1.96 21.48 6.72
N ILE A 7 1.40 21.99 7.82
CA ILE A 7 1.74 21.53 9.17
C ILE A 7 1.21 20.11 9.47
N GLU A 8 0.06 19.74 8.90
CA GLU A 8 -0.46 18.36 8.96
C GLU A 8 0.39 17.39 8.14
N LYS A 9 0.96 17.86 7.02
CA LYS A 9 1.92 17.07 6.26
C LYS A 9 3.19 16.79 7.08
N GLN A 10 3.73 17.80 7.75
CA GLN A 10 4.87 17.61 8.65
C GLN A 10 4.56 16.64 9.79
N LEU A 11 3.37 16.72 10.38
CA LEU A 11 2.92 15.76 11.40
C LEU A 11 3.02 14.31 10.89
N VAL A 12 2.59 14.05 9.66
CA VAL A 12 2.65 12.71 9.05
C VAL A 12 4.08 12.26 8.71
N ASP A 13 4.89 13.18 8.22
CA ASP A 13 6.22 12.88 7.69
C ASP A 13 7.23 12.61 8.81
N ILE A 14 7.20 13.41 9.88
CA ILE A 14 8.21 13.35 10.95
C ILE A 14 7.63 13.04 12.34
N GLY A 15 6.32 13.12 12.53
CA GLY A 15 5.66 12.90 13.82
C GLY A 15 5.75 14.11 14.74
N PHE A 16 4.77 14.23 15.65
CA PHE A 16 4.65 15.37 16.56
C PHE A 16 5.90 15.54 17.44
N ASP A 17 6.48 14.43 17.92
CA ASP A 17 7.65 14.45 18.82
C ASP A 17 8.86 15.15 18.21
N ARG A 18 9.00 15.11 16.87
CA ARG A 18 10.12 15.68 16.12
C ARG A 18 9.86 17.08 15.59
N MET A 19 8.65 17.62 15.78
CA MET A 19 8.32 19.00 15.41
C MET A 19 8.92 19.98 16.43
N THR A 20 9.33 21.14 15.95
CA THR A 20 9.74 22.29 16.78
C THR A 20 8.55 22.83 17.58
N MET A 21 8.82 23.60 18.64
CA MET A 21 7.73 24.20 19.45
C MET A 21 6.84 25.14 18.64
N GLU A 22 7.42 25.88 17.68
CA GLU A 22 6.66 26.74 16.76
C GLU A 22 5.69 25.91 15.90
N GLU A 23 6.19 24.84 15.29
CA GLU A 23 5.39 23.92 14.47
C GLU A 23 4.30 23.23 15.31
N LYS A 24 4.60 22.82 16.55
CA LYS A 24 3.61 22.24 17.47
C LYS A 24 2.48 23.23 17.77
N ASN A 25 2.83 24.48 18.10
CA ASN A 25 1.85 25.54 18.37
C ASN A 25 1.00 25.85 17.13
N GLN A 26 1.62 25.88 15.94
CA GLN A 26 0.92 26.07 14.68
C GLN A 26 -0.05 24.92 14.38
N LEU A 27 0.36 23.67 14.63
CA LEU A 27 -0.50 22.50 14.48
C LEU A 27 -1.70 22.60 15.40
N ILE A 28 -1.49 22.84 16.70
CA ILE A 28 -2.54 22.94 17.70
C ILE A 28 -3.55 24.03 17.31
N THR A 29 -3.06 25.19 16.88
CA THR A 29 -3.91 26.32 16.45
C THR A 29 -4.71 25.97 15.20
N THR A 30 -4.09 25.30 14.23
CA THR A 30 -4.74 24.83 13.01
C THR A 30 -5.88 23.86 13.34
N LEU A 31 -5.64 22.89 14.22
CA LEU A 31 -6.62 21.90 14.63
C LEU A 31 -7.78 22.52 15.43
N ALA A 32 -7.48 23.40 16.39
CA ALA A 32 -8.50 24.12 17.16
C ALA A 32 -9.43 24.94 16.26
N ARG A 33 -8.85 25.68 15.29
CA ARG A 33 -9.62 26.47 14.32
C ARG A 33 -10.51 25.58 13.44
N LYS A 34 -9.99 24.43 13.00
CA LYS A 34 -10.72 23.47 12.16
C LYS A 34 -11.96 22.91 12.86
N GLU A 35 -11.82 22.58 14.14
CA GLU A 35 -12.90 22.02 14.97
C GLU A 35 -13.84 23.09 15.56
N GLY A 36 -13.53 24.38 15.38
CA GLY A 36 -14.24 25.46 16.08
C GLY A 36 -14.11 25.36 17.61
N ALA A 37 -13.00 24.78 18.09
CA ALA A 37 -12.76 24.47 19.49
C ALA A 37 -11.73 25.40 20.12
N VAL A 38 -11.75 25.49 21.46
CA VAL A 38 -10.68 26.17 22.21
C VAL A 38 -9.40 25.31 22.23
N LEU A 39 -8.23 25.96 22.27
CA LEU A 39 -6.92 25.30 22.23
C LEU A 39 -6.76 24.21 23.29
N SER A 40 -7.34 24.39 24.49
CA SER A 40 -7.26 23.42 25.58
C SER A 40 -7.94 22.07 25.30
N ARG A 41 -8.78 21.98 24.25
CA ARG A 41 -9.37 20.71 23.80
C ARG A 41 -8.46 19.91 22.87
N ILE A 42 -7.39 20.52 22.36
CA ILE A 42 -6.42 19.85 21.51
C ILE A 42 -5.36 19.22 22.41
N THR A 43 -5.67 18.06 22.94
CA THR A 43 -4.79 17.27 23.80
C THR A 43 -3.80 16.44 22.98
N ASP A 44 -2.75 15.92 23.62
CA ASP A 44 -1.82 14.98 22.98
C ASP A 44 -2.55 13.76 22.40
N GLU A 45 -3.56 13.24 23.10
CA GLU A 45 -4.40 12.15 22.61
C GLU A 45 -5.17 12.55 21.34
N TYR A 46 -5.71 13.77 21.29
CA TYR A 46 -6.37 14.28 20.08
C TYR A 46 -5.38 14.35 18.92
N ILE A 47 -4.19 14.88 19.14
CA ILE A 47 -3.14 15.01 18.11
C ILE A 47 -2.69 13.62 17.62
N LEU A 48 -2.52 12.66 18.53
CA LEU A 48 -2.19 11.27 18.18
C LEU A 48 -3.29 10.64 17.30
N ASN A 49 -4.56 10.79 17.69
CA ASN A 49 -5.69 10.26 16.93
C ASN A 49 -5.84 10.94 15.57
N HIS A 50 -5.58 12.25 15.50
CA HIS A 50 -5.54 12.99 14.24
C HIS A 50 -4.43 12.48 13.32
N HIS A 51 -3.23 12.25 13.86
CA HIS A 51 -2.13 11.66 13.12
C HIS A 51 -2.47 10.27 12.57
N LYS A 52 -3.08 9.40 13.39
CA LYS A 52 -3.56 8.07 12.95
C LYS A 52 -4.56 8.18 11.80
N LYS A 53 -5.49 9.13 11.88
CA LYS A 53 -6.51 9.36 10.84
C LYS A 53 -5.86 9.78 9.53
N LEU A 54 -4.97 10.78 9.54
CA LEU A 54 -4.26 11.23 8.35
C LEU A 54 -3.41 10.11 7.73
N LYS A 55 -2.62 9.40 8.55
CA LYS A 55 -1.77 8.30 8.07
C LYS A 55 -2.60 7.18 7.44
N SER A 56 -3.73 6.82 8.05
CA SER A 56 -4.63 5.81 7.51
C SER A 56 -5.22 6.23 6.17
N ALA A 57 -5.62 7.51 6.03
CA ALA A 57 -6.14 8.04 4.78
C ALA A 57 -5.10 7.97 3.64
N ILE A 58 -3.84 8.33 3.92
CA ILE A 58 -2.74 8.25 2.93
C ILE A 58 -2.54 6.82 2.45
N LEU A 59 -2.53 5.87 3.38
CA LEU A 59 -2.36 4.46 3.01
C LEU A 59 -3.59 3.92 2.27
N SER A 60 -4.78 4.47 2.52
CA SER A 60 -5.97 4.16 1.74
C SER A 60 -5.83 4.64 0.30
N GLU A 61 -5.46 5.91 0.11
CA GLU A 61 -5.24 6.46 -1.24
C GLU A 61 -4.13 5.69 -1.97
N LYS A 62 -3.06 5.32 -1.27
CA LYS A 62 -1.98 4.53 -1.87
C LYS A 62 -2.42 3.11 -2.23
N CYS A 63 -3.27 2.50 -1.42
CA CYS A 63 -3.89 1.21 -1.75
C CYS A 63 -4.68 1.30 -3.05
N ASP A 64 -5.54 2.31 -3.15
CA ASP A 64 -6.39 2.52 -4.33
C ASP A 64 -5.55 2.83 -5.57
N GLU A 65 -4.51 3.67 -5.44
CA GLU A 65 -3.56 4.00 -6.50
C GLU A 65 -2.88 2.73 -7.07
N VAL A 66 -2.37 1.86 -6.19
CA VAL A 66 -1.67 0.63 -6.60
C VAL A 66 -2.64 -0.39 -7.19
N ILE A 67 -3.87 -0.48 -6.68
CA ILE A 67 -4.90 -1.31 -7.30
C ILE A 67 -5.17 -0.80 -8.71
N VAL A 68 -5.46 0.50 -8.88
CA VAL A 68 -5.87 1.08 -10.17
C VAL A 68 -4.77 1.03 -11.22
N THR A 69 -3.51 1.22 -10.81
CA THR A 69 -2.34 1.07 -11.69
C THR A 69 -2.30 -0.34 -12.31
N GLY A 70 -2.84 -1.33 -11.61
CA GLY A 70 -2.97 -2.69 -12.11
C GLY A 70 -1.75 -3.54 -11.83
N PHE A 71 -1.54 -4.56 -12.64
CA PHE A 71 -0.51 -5.57 -12.44
C PHE A 71 0.11 -6.02 -13.75
N LYS A 72 1.36 -6.46 -13.68
CA LYS A 72 2.00 -7.21 -14.77
C LYS A 72 1.73 -8.70 -14.56
N SER A 73 1.06 -9.31 -15.51
CA SER A 73 0.76 -10.73 -15.48
C SER A 73 1.99 -11.57 -15.82
N THR A 74 1.96 -12.83 -15.41
CA THR A 74 3.01 -13.80 -15.77
C THR A 74 3.05 -14.13 -17.27
N ASN A 75 2.00 -13.80 -18.04
CA ASN A 75 2.03 -13.89 -19.51
C ASN A 75 2.82 -12.76 -20.18
N GLY A 76 3.32 -11.79 -19.40
CA GLY A 76 4.18 -10.71 -19.86
C GLY A 76 3.47 -9.36 -20.06
N HIS A 77 2.14 -9.35 -20.12
CA HIS A 77 1.34 -8.15 -20.35
C HIS A 77 0.96 -7.41 -19.07
N THR A 78 0.65 -6.12 -19.20
CA THR A 78 0.25 -5.24 -18.10
C THR A 78 -1.23 -4.91 -18.21
N TYR A 79 -1.98 -5.21 -17.16
CA TYR A 79 -3.42 -5.01 -17.09
C TYR A 79 -3.75 -3.95 -16.06
N ARG A 80 -4.44 -2.91 -16.49
CA ARG A 80 -4.99 -1.88 -15.61
C ARG A 80 -6.19 -2.41 -14.82
N MET A 81 -6.46 -1.83 -13.65
CA MET A 81 -7.63 -2.16 -12.85
C MET A 81 -8.38 -0.92 -12.34
N LYS A 82 -8.76 0.01 -13.22
CA LYS A 82 -9.73 1.08 -12.86
C LYS A 82 -11.07 0.47 -12.47
N GLY A 83 -11.97 1.29 -11.92
CA GLY A 83 -13.32 0.85 -11.51
C GLY A 83 -14.03 0.04 -12.60
N ASP A 84 -14.07 0.57 -13.83
CA ASP A 84 -14.70 -0.10 -14.97
C ASP A 84 -13.98 -1.39 -15.36
N ASP A 85 -12.64 -1.40 -15.38
CA ASP A 85 -11.85 -2.60 -15.69
C ASP A 85 -12.13 -3.72 -14.68
N GLN A 86 -12.24 -3.39 -13.38
CA GLN A 86 -12.56 -4.35 -12.33
C GLN A 86 -13.95 -4.97 -12.50
N ILE A 87 -14.95 -4.15 -12.85
CA ILE A 87 -16.31 -4.62 -13.13
C ILE A 87 -16.29 -5.50 -14.37
N ASN A 88 -15.58 -5.09 -15.42
CA ASN A 88 -15.45 -5.86 -16.66
C ASN A 88 -14.76 -7.21 -16.41
N PHE A 89 -13.70 -7.26 -15.61
CA PHE A 89 -13.05 -8.52 -15.23
C PHE A 89 -14.05 -9.50 -14.59
N ILE A 90 -14.87 -9.01 -13.66
CA ILE A 90 -15.90 -9.82 -12.99
C ILE A 90 -16.97 -10.25 -13.99
N GLY A 91 -17.46 -9.31 -14.82
CA GLY A 91 -18.49 -9.57 -15.83
C GLY A 91 -18.06 -10.60 -16.86
N GLN A 92 -16.87 -10.45 -17.44
CA GLN A 92 -16.30 -11.37 -18.41
C GLN A 92 -16.06 -12.76 -17.79
N ALA A 93 -15.55 -12.83 -16.57
CA ALA A 93 -15.38 -14.12 -15.88
C ALA A 93 -16.73 -14.79 -15.61
N HIS A 94 -17.72 -14.03 -15.15
CA HIS A 94 -19.07 -14.54 -14.90
C HIS A 94 -19.74 -15.04 -16.19
N GLU A 95 -19.62 -14.29 -17.28
CA GLU A 95 -20.14 -14.68 -18.60
C GLU A 95 -19.54 -16.00 -19.07
N LEU A 96 -18.21 -16.09 -19.08
CA LEU A 96 -17.52 -17.31 -19.51
C LEU A 96 -17.88 -18.49 -18.59
N ILE A 97 -17.85 -18.33 -17.27
CA ILE A 97 -18.07 -19.45 -16.34
C ILE A 97 -19.50 -20.00 -16.43
N PHE A 98 -20.50 -19.13 -16.52
CA PHE A 98 -21.90 -19.52 -16.32
C PHE A 98 -22.74 -19.58 -17.60
N PHE A 99 -22.47 -18.73 -18.59
CA PHE A 99 -23.37 -18.54 -19.72
C PHE A 99 -22.75 -18.96 -21.05
N ASP A 100 -21.54 -18.51 -21.33
CA ASP A 100 -20.85 -18.77 -22.59
C ASP A 100 -19.71 -19.79 -22.40
N LYS A 101 -20.01 -21.04 -22.73
CA LYS A 101 -19.04 -22.16 -22.66
C LYS A 101 -18.30 -22.41 -23.97
N GLU A 102 -18.78 -21.82 -25.07
CA GLU A 102 -18.28 -22.11 -26.42
C GLU A 102 -17.20 -21.13 -26.85
N THR A 103 -17.16 -19.91 -26.29
CA THR A 103 -16.09 -18.95 -26.59
C THR A 103 -14.72 -19.51 -26.21
N GLU A 104 -13.87 -19.68 -27.24
CA GLU A 104 -12.51 -20.22 -27.12
C GLU A 104 -11.46 -19.15 -26.83
N THR A 105 -11.73 -17.89 -27.18
CA THR A 105 -10.77 -16.79 -27.03
C THR A 105 -11.41 -15.51 -26.52
N VAL A 106 -10.66 -14.76 -25.72
CA VAL A 106 -11.08 -13.48 -25.13
C VAL A 106 -10.14 -12.39 -25.62
N LEU A 107 -10.70 -11.33 -26.22
CA LEU A 107 -9.94 -10.14 -26.57
C LEU A 107 -9.95 -9.18 -25.37
N TRP A 108 -8.77 -8.76 -24.90
CA TRP A 108 -8.65 -7.94 -23.70
C TRP A 108 -7.62 -6.81 -23.84
N LEU A 109 -7.95 -5.62 -23.36
CA LEU A 109 -7.08 -4.44 -23.43
C LEU A 109 -5.91 -4.55 -22.45
N THR A 110 -4.70 -4.28 -22.94
CA THR A 110 -3.46 -4.20 -22.16
C THR A 110 -2.86 -2.80 -22.27
N GLU A 111 -2.05 -2.40 -21.28
CA GLU A 111 -1.39 -1.09 -21.28
C GLU A 111 -0.10 -1.10 -22.13
N ASP A 112 0.46 -2.27 -22.44
CA ASP A 112 1.71 -2.43 -23.18
C ASP A 112 1.53 -2.80 -24.67
N ALA A 113 0.41 -3.44 -25.04
CA ALA A 113 0.23 -3.99 -26.38
C ALA A 113 -1.19 -3.81 -26.97
N ASP A 114 -2.01 -2.89 -26.41
CA ASP A 114 -3.42 -2.71 -26.79
C ASP A 114 -4.24 -4.01 -26.58
N TYR A 115 -5.27 -4.27 -27.37
CA TYR A 115 -6.06 -5.50 -27.29
C TYR A 115 -5.26 -6.74 -27.68
N VAL A 116 -5.11 -7.68 -26.73
CA VAL A 116 -4.47 -8.98 -26.92
C VAL A 116 -5.52 -10.09 -26.88
N ILE A 117 -5.34 -11.10 -27.72
CA ILE A 117 -6.19 -12.30 -27.75
C ILE A 117 -5.62 -13.33 -26.77
N HIS A 118 -6.44 -13.75 -25.81
CA HIS A 118 -6.13 -14.82 -24.87
C HIS A 118 -6.96 -16.06 -25.19
N PRO A 119 -6.39 -17.27 -25.15
CA PRO A 119 -7.18 -18.48 -24.96
C PRO A 119 -8.06 -18.33 -23.72
N ARG A 120 -9.29 -18.83 -23.79
CA ARG A 120 -10.28 -18.80 -22.69
C ARG A 120 -9.68 -19.30 -21.37
N GLU A 121 -8.97 -20.43 -21.43
CA GLU A 121 -8.37 -21.05 -20.25
C GLU A 121 -7.28 -20.17 -19.62
N GLU A 122 -6.40 -19.58 -20.45
CA GLU A 122 -5.39 -18.63 -19.99
C GLU A 122 -6.05 -17.42 -19.33
N TRP A 123 -7.06 -16.84 -19.99
CA TRP A 123 -7.74 -15.66 -19.47
C TRP A 123 -8.37 -15.91 -18.09
N LEU A 124 -9.09 -17.04 -17.92
CA LEU A 124 -9.75 -17.38 -16.66
C LEU A 124 -8.75 -17.76 -15.55
N ASN A 125 -7.79 -18.63 -15.85
CA ASN A 125 -6.92 -19.23 -14.83
C ASN A 125 -5.68 -18.42 -14.51
N GLN A 126 -5.28 -17.52 -15.39
CA GLN A 126 -4.10 -16.67 -15.24
C GLN A 126 -4.51 -15.21 -15.11
N VAL A 127 -5.00 -14.57 -16.17
CA VAL A 127 -5.24 -13.11 -16.18
C VAL A 127 -6.25 -12.70 -15.10
N TYR A 128 -7.45 -13.28 -15.11
CA TYR A 128 -8.50 -12.96 -14.13
C TYR A 128 -8.07 -13.34 -12.70
N ARG A 129 -7.44 -14.50 -12.53
CA ARG A 129 -6.97 -14.96 -11.21
C ARG A 129 -5.91 -14.04 -10.63
N GLU A 130 -4.95 -13.60 -11.44
CA GLU A 130 -3.90 -12.68 -11.02
C GLU A 130 -4.45 -11.29 -10.71
N ALA A 131 -5.41 -10.80 -11.49
CA ALA A 131 -6.14 -9.56 -11.18
C ALA A 131 -6.81 -9.63 -9.79
N PHE A 132 -7.52 -10.74 -9.52
CA PHE A 132 -8.12 -10.97 -8.21
C PHE A 132 -7.08 -11.03 -7.10
N MET A 133 -5.97 -11.76 -7.31
CA MET A 133 -4.90 -11.90 -6.33
C MET A 133 -4.18 -10.58 -6.05
N HIS A 134 -3.94 -9.75 -7.07
CA HIS A 134 -3.37 -8.41 -6.92
C HIS A 134 -4.24 -7.54 -6.01
N LYS A 135 -5.52 -7.39 -6.36
CA LYS A 135 -6.46 -6.59 -5.55
C LYS A 135 -6.56 -7.12 -4.12
N LYS A 136 -6.70 -8.44 -3.97
CA LYS A 136 -6.75 -9.09 -2.66
C LYS A 136 -5.50 -8.80 -1.83
N ALA A 137 -4.31 -8.92 -2.42
CA ALA A 137 -3.04 -8.64 -1.75
C ALA A 137 -2.94 -7.19 -1.27
N GLN A 138 -3.32 -6.21 -2.11
CA GLN A 138 -3.28 -4.80 -1.69
C GLN A 138 -4.27 -4.49 -0.56
N LEU A 139 -5.48 -5.07 -0.59
CA LEU A 139 -6.48 -4.90 0.47
C LEU A 139 -6.02 -5.50 1.81
N PHE A 140 -5.41 -6.69 1.79
CA PHE A 140 -4.81 -7.28 3.00
C PHE A 140 -3.64 -6.44 3.51
N LYS A 141 -2.74 -6.03 2.61
CA LYS A 141 -1.60 -5.17 2.90
C LYS A 141 -2.03 -3.88 3.61
N TYR A 142 -3.13 -3.26 3.15
CA TYR A 142 -3.73 -2.08 3.77
C TYR A 142 -4.36 -2.39 5.12
N SER A 143 -5.15 -3.47 5.23
CA SER A 143 -5.80 -3.89 6.49
C SER A 143 -4.77 -4.10 7.62
N GLU A 144 -3.67 -4.79 7.35
CA GLU A 144 -2.59 -4.99 8.32
C GLU A 144 -1.95 -3.67 8.76
N ARG A 145 -1.69 -2.75 7.82
CA ARG A 145 -1.11 -1.43 8.13
C ARG A 145 -2.06 -0.57 8.95
N LYS A 146 -3.35 -0.59 8.63
CA LYS A 146 -4.39 0.10 9.39
C LYS A 146 -4.45 -0.39 10.83
N LYS A 147 -4.32 -1.71 11.04
CA LYS A 147 -4.21 -2.30 12.38
C LYS A 147 -2.98 -1.78 13.13
N LYS A 148 -1.80 -1.79 12.50
CA LYS A 148 -0.56 -1.24 13.10
C LYS A 148 -0.73 0.23 13.52
N ILE A 149 -1.38 1.06 12.71
CA ILE A 149 -1.66 2.47 13.05
C ILE A 149 -2.64 2.59 14.21
N ALA A 150 -3.70 1.77 14.22
CA ALA A 150 -4.68 1.79 15.31
C ALA A 150 -4.03 1.44 16.67
N ASP A 151 -3.16 0.43 16.67
CA ASP A 151 -2.48 -0.08 17.86
C ASP A 151 -1.33 0.82 18.35
N ALA A 152 -0.76 1.64 17.47
CA ALA A 152 0.34 2.56 17.79
C ALA A 152 0.00 3.49 18.97
N LYS A 153 0.97 3.69 19.85
CA LYS A 153 0.87 4.56 21.03
C LYS A 153 1.69 5.84 20.90
N THR A 154 2.58 5.89 19.91
CA THR A 154 3.49 7.03 19.69
C THR A 154 3.41 7.54 18.26
N HIS A 155 3.81 8.80 18.04
CA HIS A 155 3.91 9.35 16.69
C HIS A 155 4.98 8.63 15.87
N SER A 156 6.08 8.23 16.49
CA SER A 156 7.17 7.51 15.83
C SER A 156 6.72 6.16 15.25
N GLU A 157 5.90 5.41 15.98
CA GLU A 157 5.32 4.15 15.47
C GLU A 157 4.41 4.40 14.26
N ILE A 158 3.61 5.48 14.27
CA ILE A 158 2.74 5.84 13.15
C ILE A 158 3.58 6.23 11.91
N VAL A 159 4.63 7.04 12.09
CA VAL A 159 5.53 7.46 11.00
C VAL A 159 6.15 6.23 10.31
N ALA A 160 6.58 5.25 11.10
CA ALA A 160 7.25 4.03 10.62
C ALA A 160 6.36 3.12 9.75
N VAL A 161 5.03 3.29 9.78
CA VAL A 161 4.12 2.52 8.91
C VAL A 161 4.14 3.11 7.50
N THR A 162 4.84 2.47 6.58
CA THR A 162 4.93 2.86 5.17
C THR A 162 4.20 1.86 4.26
N TRP A 163 3.83 2.29 3.05
CA TRP A 163 3.26 1.38 2.05
C TRP A 163 4.29 0.36 1.60
N ASP A 164 5.46 0.80 1.17
CA ASP A 164 6.56 -0.08 0.80
C ASP A 164 7.41 -0.34 2.03
N GLU A 165 7.60 -1.61 2.39
CA GLU A 165 8.54 -1.94 3.44
C GLU A 165 9.94 -1.55 2.94
N PRO A 166 10.76 -0.85 3.74
CA PRO A 166 12.16 -0.70 3.39
C PRO A 166 12.75 -2.10 3.19
N PRO A 167 13.58 -2.32 2.15
CA PRO A 167 14.18 -3.63 1.91
C PRO A 167 14.85 -4.08 3.21
N LYS A 168 14.51 -5.30 3.67
CA LYS A 168 15.17 -5.90 4.83
C LYS A 168 16.67 -5.88 4.52
N LYS A 169 17.45 -5.13 5.30
CA LYS A 169 18.92 -5.21 5.23
C LYS A 169 19.27 -6.66 5.49
N GLU A 170 19.78 -7.34 4.46
CA GLU A 170 20.31 -8.68 4.59
C GLU A 170 21.38 -8.63 5.68
N GLU A 171 21.12 -9.32 6.78
CA GLU A 171 22.15 -9.57 7.80
C GLU A 171 23.27 -10.32 7.10
N LYS A 172 24.40 -9.64 6.89
CA LYS A 172 25.63 -10.28 6.43
C LYS A 172 25.94 -11.38 7.43
N LYS A 173 25.71 -12.64 7.04
CA LYS A 173 26.28 -13.78 7.76
C LYS A 173 27.79 -13.63 7.69
N GLU A 174 28.42 -13.26 8.80
CA GLU A 174 29.86 -13.38 8.96
C GLU A 174 30.23 -14.86 8.80
N VAL A 175 30.81 -15.20 7.66
CA VAL A 175 31.46 -16.50 7.46
C VAL A 175 32.73 -16.46 8.30
N THR A 176 32.71 -17.13 9.44
CA THR A 176 33.88 -17.36 10.28
C THR A 176 34.79 -18.34 9.53
N LEU A 177 35.89 -17.83 8.98
CA LEU A 177 36.95 -18.67 8.39
C LEU A 177 37.67 -19.40 9.52
N GLU A 178 37.40 -20.70 9.69
CA GLU A 178 38.21 -21.59 10.51
C GLU A 178 39.62 -21.67 9.89
N LYS A 179 40.61 -21.25 10.69
CA LYS A 179 42.03 -21.46 10.39
C LYS A 179 42.32 -22.95 10.40
N VAL A 180 42.59 -23.53 9.23
CA VAL A 180 43.26 -24.82 9.13
C VAL A 180 44.70 -24.61 9.59
N GLY A 181 45.01 -25.18 10.75
CA GLY A 181 46.33 -25.15 11.36
C GLY A 181 47.34 -25.91 10.50
N ASP A 182 48.40 -25.20 10.16
CA ASP A 182 49.67 -25.70 9.67
C ASP A 182 50.29 -26.64 10.74
N GLY A 183 50.76 -27.81 10.32
CA GLY A 183 51.24 -28.88 11.19
C GLY A 183 52.35 -29.68 10.51
N THR A 184 53.54 -29.09 10.52
CA THR A 184 54.82 -29.57 10.02
C THR A 184 55.30 -30.83 10.74
N VAL A 185 55.79 -31.79 9.94
CA VAL A 185 57.03 -32.59 10.08
C VAL A 185 57.50 -32.94 11.50
N GLU A 186 57.48 -34.23 11.83
CA GLU A 186 58.65 -35.03 12.25
C GLU A 186 58.42 -36.52 11.97
#